data_AF-A0A401MFR7-F1
#
_entry.id   AF-A0A401MFR7-F1
#
_cell.length_a   1.000
_cell.length_b   1.000
_cell.length_c   1.000
_cell.angle_alpha   90.00
_cell.angle_beta   90.00
_cell.angle_gamma   90.00
#
_symmetry.space_group_name_H-M   'P 1'
#
loop_
_entity.id
_entity.type
_entity.pdbx_description
1 polymer ?
#
loop_
_entity_poly.entity_id
_entity_poly.type
_entity_poly.pdbx_seq_one_letter_code
_entity_poly.pdbx_strand_id
1 'polypeptide(L)'
;MVHRRRRSHAWLAALATSGALFAVTAWVTWIADPTAAVRLHLLLAGAVFVTGGIRRLAREGSRRPFLVAVFVALLPVAVPALGGLSPVLFTFYGAAFHVRAEEMDVAEVWQFLASVYVLGISVALTLFFLACWGYLRLPLFRHRTLRLFHPIAALTGAMALTLAWAVTVLDGAGAAGDDAVRQWRSGRVPDHYYGANPRPVCVTPIGSLDELPLYGHRLDPKQVYGTFGVVGGQVTLWDPESGDAFPVPSDAVRVLSAGEGEPGAAIPRGCRS
;
A
#
# COMPACT_ATOMS: atom_id res chain seq x y z
N MET A 1 -11.43 -52.58 13.50
CA MET A 1 -10.96 -52.38 12.10
C MET A 1 -11.33 -51.01 11.49
N VAL A 2 -12.47 -50.38 11.86
CA VAL A 2 -12.92 -49.08 11.28
C VAL A 2 -11.95 -47.91 11.53
N HIS A 3 -11.25 -47.87 12.68
CA HIS A 3 -10.26 -46.82 12.96
C HIS A 3 -8.97 -46.91 12.12
N ARG A 4 -8.60 -48.11 11.65
CA ARG A 4 -7.38 -48.33 10.86
C ARG A 4 -7.56 -47.84 9.41
N ARG A 5 -8.76 -48.07 8.83
CA ARG A 5 -9.15 -47.53 7.51
C ARG A 5 -9.25 -46.00 7.48
N ARG A 6 -9.79 -45.37 8.53
CA ARG A 6 -9.83 -43.88 8.60
C ARG A 6 -8.44 -43.24 8.64
N ARG A 7 -7.48 -43.87 9.33
CA ARG A 7 -6.09 -43.40 9.35
C ARG A 7 -5.41 -43.58 8.00
N SER A 8 -5.59 -44.70 7.31
CA SER A 8 -4.98 -44.92 5.99
C SER A 8 -5.46 -43.95 4.92
N HIS A 9 -6.75 -43.58 4.93
CA HIS A 9 -7.28 -42.55 4.01
C HIS A 9 -6.75 -41.14 4.34
N ALA A 10 -6.55 -40.83 5.62
CA ALA A 10 -5.92 -39.57 6.02
C ALA A 10 -4.44 -39.48 5.60
N TRP A 11 -3.70 -40.59 5.70
CA TRP A 11 -2.31 -40.68 5.22
C TRP A 11 -2.20 -40.57 3.70
N LEU A 12 -3.09 -41.23 2.95
CA LEU A 12 -3.14 -41.12 1.49
C LEU A 12 -3.51 -39.71 1.03
N ALA A 13 -4.47 -39.06 1.71
CA ALA A 13 -4.81 -37.67 1.44
C ALA A 13 -3.66 -36.71 1.77
N ALA A 14 -2.93 -36.94 2.86
CA ALA A 14 -1.75 -36.16 3.24
C ALA A 14 -0.59 -36.33 2.25
N LEU A 15 -0.35 -37.56 1.76
CA LEU A 15 0.66 -37.84 0.74
C LEU A 15 0.28 -37.25 -0.61
N ALA A 16 -0.99 -37.35 -1.02
CA ALA A 16 -1.47 -36.76 -2.27
C ALA A 16 -1.40 -35.22 -2.25
N THR A 17 -1.78 -34.60 -1.13
CA THR A 17 -1.67 -33.14 -0.98
C THR A 17 -0.22 -32.67 -0.91
N SER A 18 0.66 -33.40 -0.22
CA SER A 18 2.09 -33.10 -0.17
C SER A 18 2.78 -33.27 -1.53
N GLY A 19 2.43 -34.32 -2.28
CA GLY A 19 2.94 -34.57 -3.63
C GLY A 19 2.44 -33.52 -4.65
N ALA A 20 1.17 -33.13 -4.56
CA ALA A 20 0.62 -32.05 -5.39
C ALA A 20 1.27 -30.70 -5.06
N LEU A 21 1.47 -30.38 -3.78
CA LEU A 21 2.21 -29.19 -3.35
C LEU A 21 3.63 -29.21 -3.90
N PHE A 22 4.36 -30.33 -3.79
CA PHE A 22 5.71 -30.47 -4.33
C PHE A 22 5.75 -30.29 -5.85
N ALA A 23 4.81 -30.88 -6.59
CA ALA A 23 4.71 -30.73 -8.04
C ALA A 23 4.44 -29.27 -8.46
N VAL A 24 3.55 -28.57 -7.75
CA VAL A 24 3.29 -27.14 -7.95
C VAL A 24 4.51 -26.30 -7.59
N THR A 25 5.22 -26.66 -6.52
CA THR A 25 6.48 -25.99 -6.12
C THR A 25 7.51 -26.10 -7.24
N ALA A 26 7.77 -27.33 -7.69
CA ALA A 26 8.76 -27.63 -8.71
C ALA A 26 8.41 -26.95 -10.04
N TRP A 27 7.14 -26.95 -10.42
CA TRP A 27 6.64 -26.27 -11.62
C TRP A 27 6.81 -24.75 -11.54
N VAL A 28 6.46 -24.13 -10.40
CA VAL A 28 6.61 -22.68 -10.20
C VAL A 28 8.06 -22.27 -10.08
N THR A 29 8.94 -23.06 -9.44
CA THR A 29 10.39 -22.78 -9.43
C THR A 29 11.06 -22.99 -10.78
N TRP A 30 10.46 -23.83 -11.64
CA TRP A 30 11.00 -24.09 -12.97
C TRP A 30 10.62 -23.00 -13.98
N ILE A 31 9.42 -22.42 -13.83
CA ILE A 31 8.90 -21.37 -14.72
C ILE A 31 9.14 -19.96 -14.18
N ALA A 32 9.23 -19.80 -12.85
CA ALA A 32 9.41 -18.53 -12.17
C ALA A 32 10.58 -18.59 -11.17
N ASP A 33 10.97 -17.41 -10.71
CA ASP A 33 12.06 -17.21 -9.76
C ASP A 33 11.75 -17.89 -8.39
N PRO A 34 12.73 -18.42 -7.63
CA PRO A 34 12.50 -19.13 -6.36
C PRO A 34 11.71 -18.32 -5.34
N THR A 35 11.82 -17.00 -5.41
CA THR A 35 11.07 -16.04 -4.59
C THR A 35 9.55 -16.13 -4.83
N ALA A 36 9.12 -16.37 -6.07
CA ALA A 36 7.71 -16.52 -6.42
C ALA A 36 7.11 -17.81 -5.85
N ALA A 37 7.88 -18.91 -5.85
CA ALA A 37 7.46 -20.16 -5.26
C ALA A 37 7.26 -20.03 -3.74
N VAL A 38 8.20 -19.39 -3.03
CA VAL A 38 8.06 -19.12 -1.58
C VAL A 38 6.83 -18.25 -1.29
N ARG A 39 6.60 -17.19 -2.07
CA ARG A 39 5.40 -16.34 -1.94
C ARG A 39 4.12 -17.13 -2.10
N LEU A 40 4.04 -18.00 -3.12
CA LEU A 40 2.88 -18.86 -3.34
C LEU A 40 2.64 -19.81 -2.16
N HIS A 41 3.69 -20.40 -1.60
CA HIS A 41 3.57 -21.29 -0.44
C HIS A 41 3.06 -20.56 0.79
N LEU A 42 3.57 -19.35 1.06
CA LEU A 42 3.09 -18.51 2.15
C LEU A 42 1.62 -18.13 1.95
N LEU A 43 1.20 -17.80 0.72
CA LEU A 43 -0.19 -17.52 0.39
C LEU A 43 -1.10 -18.72 0.63
N LEU A 44 -0.69 -19.92 0.18
CA LEU A 44 -1.46 -21.15 0.40
C LEU A 44 -1.55 -21.51 1.89
N ALA A 45 -0.43 -21.45 2.62
CA ALA A 45 -0.41 -21.68 4.06
C ALA A 45 -1.30 -20.68 4.81
N GLY A 46 -1.23 -19.40 4.43
CA GLY A 46 -2.10 -18.34 4.94
C GLY A 46 -3.57 -18.61 4.65
N ALA A 47 -3.92 -19.01 3.43
CA ALA A 47 -5.29 -19.34 3.06
C ALA A 47 -5.84 -20.53 3.86
N VAL A 48 -5.05 -21.58 4.07
CA VAL A 48 -5.43 -22.73 4.91
C VAL A 48 -5.61 -22.32 6.37
N PHE A 49 -4.71 -21.48 6.90
CA PHE A 49 -4.81 -20.94 8.25
C PHE A 49 -6.10 -20.11 8.42
N VAL A 50 -6.34 -19.16 7.51
CA VAL A 50 -7.49 -18.25 7.56
C VAL A 50 -8.80 -19.03 7.47
N THR A 51 -8.93 -19.91 6.49
CA THR A 51 -10.13 -20.75 6.32
C THR A 51 -10.36 -21.67 7.52
N GLY A 52 -9.30 -22.25 8.09
CA GLY A 52 -9.36 -23.08 9.30
C GLY A 52 -9.87 -22.32 10.53
N GLY A 53 -9.32 -21.13 10.77
CA GLY A 53 -9.70 -20.26 11.88
C GLY A 53 -11.14 -19.73 11.77
N ILE A 54 -11.52 -19.24 10.58
CA ILE A 54 -12.88 -18.75 10.32
C ILE A 54 -13.90 -19.89 10.45
N ARG A 55 -13.59 -21.09 9.93
CA ARG A 55 -14.49 -22.24 10.06
C ARG A 55 -14.72 -22.66 11.51
N ARG A 56 -13.70 -22.55 12.37
CA ARG A 56 -13.86 -22.77 13.82
C ARG A 56 -14.78 -21.72 14.42
N LEU A 57 -14.58 -20.45 14.09
CA LEU A 57 -15.42 -19.35 14.57
C LEU A 57 -16.89 -19.51 14.13
N ALA A 58 -17.13 -19.91 12.88
CA ALA A 58 -18.49 -20.10 12.34
C ALA A 58 -19.24 -21.29 12.98
N ARG A 59 -18.52 -22.38 13.32
CA ARG A 59 -19.12 -23.59 13.89
C ARG A 59 -19.64 -23.42 15.31
N GLU A 60 -19.17 -22.41 16.05
CA GLU A 60 -19.58 -22.19 17.44
C GLU A 60 -20.94 -21.50 17.59
N GLY A 61 -21.58 -21.07 16.49
CA GLY A 61 -23.01 -20.71 16.45
C GLY A 61 -23.45 -19.48 17.26
N SER A 62 -22.57 -18.82 18.03
CA SER A 62 -22.96 -17.65 18.83
C SER A 62 -22.77 -16.34 18.04
N ARG A 63 -23.91 -15.68 17.71
CA ARG A 63 -23.95 -14.47 16.85
C ARG A 63 -23.24 -13.26 17.46
N ARG A 64 -23.44 -12.98 18.75
CA ARG A 64 -22.87 -11.79 19.43
C ARG A 64 -21.34 -11.71 19.36
N PRO A 65 -20.59 -12.74 19.76
CA PRO A 65 -19.14 -12.65 19.81
C PRO A 65 -18.46 -12.83 18.44
N PHE A 66 -19.19 -13.27 17.41
CA PHE A 66 -18.80 -13.18 16.00
C PHE A 66 -18.97 -11.74 15.50
N LEU A 67 -20.12 -11.12 15.75
CA LEU A 67 -20.41 -9.73 15.34
C LEU A 67 -19.43 -8.73 15.96
N VAL A 68 -19.06 -8.89 17.24
CA VAL A 68 -18.05 -8.02 17.87
C VAL A 68 -16.68 -8.16 17.20
N ALA A 69 -16.26 -9.39 16.89
CA ALA A 69 -14.97 -9.62 16.23
C ALA A 69 -14.95 -9.03 14.82
N VAL A 70 -16.05 -9.19 14.06
CA VAL A 70 -16.21 -8.60 12.73
C VAL A 70 -16.24 -7.08 12.81
N PHE A 71 -16.99 -6.49 13.75
CA PHE A 71 -17.09 -5.04 13.92
C PHE A 71 -15.74 -4.41 14.29
N VAL A 72 -15.02 -5.02 15.23
CA VAL A 72 -13.67 -4.59 15.62
C VAL A 72 -12.69 -4.73 14.46
N ALA A 73 -12.79 -5.79 13.67
CA ALA A 73 -11.92 -5.99 12.52
C ALA A 73 -12.26 -5.05 11.34
N LEU A 74 -13.51 -4.61 11.23
CA LEU A 74 -13.94 -3.64 10.21
C LEU A 74 -13.57 -2.20 10.57
N LEU A 75 -13.36 -1.87 11.84
CA LEU A 75 -13.08 -0.50 12.29
C LEU A 75 -11.84 0.12 11.61
N PRO A 76 -10.69 -0.59 11.50
CA PRO A 76 -9.52 -0.10 10.77
C PRO A 76 -9.75 0.08 9.26
N VAL A 77 -10.77 -0.58 8.70
CA VAL A 77 -11.13 -0.49 7.27
C VAL A 77 -12.14 0.62 7.02
N ALA A 78 -13.11 0.78 7.93
CA ALA A 78 -14.19 1.73 7.83
C ALA A 78 -13.71 3.18 8.00
N VAL A 79 -12.75 3.42 8.92
CA VAL A 79 -12.24 4.78 9.17
C VAL A 79 -11.55 5.37 7.92
N PRO A 80 -10.65 4.66 7.23
CA PRO A 80 -10.10 5.12 5.95
C PRO A 80 -11.13 5.17 4.81
N ALA A 81 -12.10 4.25 4.79
CA ALA A 81 -13.14 4.22 3.76
C ALA A 81 -14.07 5.45 3.79
N LEU A 82 -14.25 6.07 4.97
CA LEU A 82 -15.07 7.28 5.12
C LEU A 82 -14.39 8.55 4.60
N GLY A 83 -13.05 8.58 4.53
CA GLY A 83 -12.27 9.73 4.04
C GLY A 83 -11.81 9.63 2.58
N GLY A 84 -12.13 8.52 1.89
CA GLY A 84 -11.53 8.15 0.61
C GLY A 84 -10.23 7.37 0.84
N LEU A 85 -10.17 6.13 0.34
CA LEU A 85 -9.03 5.23 0.53
C LEU A 85 -7.78 5.65 -0.28
N SER A 86 -8.00 6.25 -1.44
CA SER A 86 -6.96 6.68 -2.38
C SER A 86 -6.13 7.88 -1.87
N PRO A 87 -6.74 8.99 -1.39
CA PRO A 87 -6.00 10.14 -0.88
C PRO A 87 -4.99 9.81 0.22
N VAL A 88 -5.24 8.79 1.03
CA VAL A 88 -4.32 8.38 2.12
C VAL A 88 -2.95 8.00 1.55
N LEU A 89 -2.90 7.13 0.53
CA LEU A 89 -1.61 6.72 -0.06
C LEU A 89 -0.87 7.92 -0.67
N PHE A 90 -1.58 8.75 -1.42
CA PHE A 90 -0.99 9.92 -2.08
C PHE A 90 -0.57 11.01 -1.09
N THR A 91 -1.22 11.11 0.07
CA THR A 91 -0.83 12.05 1.13
C THR A 91 0.51 11.64 1.74
N PHE A 92 0.68 10.37 2.09
CA PHE A 92 1.93 9.89 2.69
C PHE A 92 3.08 9.82 1.67
N TYR A 93 2.78 9.45 0.42
CA TYR A 93 3.75 9.53 -0.67
C TYR A 93 4.15 10.98 -0.98
N GLY A 94 3.17 11.87 -1.11
CA GLY A 94 3.38 13.29 -1.41
C GLY A 94 4.06 14.08 -0.30
N ALA A 95 3.94 13.64 0.95
CA ALA A 95 4.65 14.23 2.07
C ALA A 95 6.17 14.28 1.86
N ALA A 96 6.76 13.28 1.19
CA ALA A 96 8.19 13.27 0.85
C ALA A 96 8.59 14.40 -0.12
N PHE A 97 7.66 14.84 -0.96
CA PHE A 97 7.82 15.93 -1.91
C PHE A 97 7.23 17.26 -1.39
N HIS A 98 6.70 17.30 -0.18
CA HIS A 98 5.88 18.41 0.33
C HIS A 98 4.72 18.80 -0.61
N VAL A 99 4.19 17.84 -1.38
CA VAL A 99 3.05 18.01 -2.30
C VAL A 99 1.81 17.38 -1.68
N ARG A 100 0.68 18.09 -1.76
CA ARG A 100 -0.60 17.57 -1.31
C ARG A 100 -1.18 16.57 -2.29
N ALA A 101 -1.90 15.57 -1.78
CA ALA A 101 -2.57 14.57 -2.63
C ALA A 101 -3.54 15.19 -3.66
N GLU A 102 -4.19 16.30 -3.30
CA GLU A 102 -5.14 17.00 -4.18
C GLU A 102 -4.45 17.76 -5.33
N GLU A 103 -3.14 17.99 -5.24
CA GLU A 103 -2.36 18.70 -6.25
C GLU A 103 -1.67 17.75 -7.24
N MET A 104 -1.84 16.44 -7.06
CA MET A 104 -1.30 15.42 -7.94
C MET A 104 -2.31 15.06 -9.03
N ASP A 105 -1.92 15.22 -10.30
CA ASP A 105 -2.74 14.82 -11.45
C ASP A 105 -2.62 13.30 -11.65
N VAL A 106 -3.43 12.55 -10.90
CA VAL A 106 -3.47 11.09 -10.96
C VAL A 106 -4.76 10.65 -11.65
N ALA A 107 -4.63 9.91 -12.76
CA ALA A 107 -5.79 9.37 -13.48
C ALA A 107 -6.66 8.47 -12.58
N GLU A 108 -7.98 8.54 -12.78
CA GLU A 108 -8.98 7.82 -11.97
C GLU A 108 -8.72 6.30 -11.88
N VAL A 109 -8.22 5.68 -12.95
CA VAL A 109 -7.88 4.25 -12.98
C VAL A 109 -6.82 3.91 -11.93
N TRP A 110 -5.82 4.77 -11.76
CA TRP A 110 -4.77 4.56 -10.76
C TRP A 110 -5.25 4.84 -9.34
N GLN A 111 -6.10 5.85 -9.16
CA GLN A 111 -6.77 6.09 -7.87
C GLN A 111 -7.64 4.90 -7.45
N PHE A 112 -8.34 4.30 -8.41
CA PHE A 112 -9.11 3.07 -8.19
C PHE A 112 -8.20 1.91 -7.80
N LEU A 113 -7.09 1.70 -8.52
CA LEU A 113 -6.15 0.62 -8.19
C LEU A 113 -5.51 0.80 -6.81
N ALA A 114 -5.14 2.03 -6.45
CA ALA A 114 -4.65 2.38 -5.12
C ALA A 114 -5.70 2.07 -4.04
N SER A 115 -6.97 2.40 -4.28
CA SER A 115 -8.09 2.08 -3.38
C SER A 115 -8.28 0.57 -3.22
N VAL A 116 -8.22 -0.20 -4.31
CA VAL A 116 -8.31 -1.67 -4.30
C VAL A 116 -7.14 -2.27 -3.51
N TYR A 117 -5.94 -1.72 -3.62
CA TYR A 117 -4.78 -2.16 -2.86
C TYR A 117 -4.99 -1.96 -1.34
N VAL A 118 -5.39 -0.76 -0.91
CA VAL A 118 -5.68 -0.47 0.51
C VAL A 118 -6.80 -1.38 1.02
N LEU A 119 -7.87 -1.55 0.25
CA LEU A 119 -8.98 -2.43 0.60
C LEU A 119 -8.53 -3.90 0.70
N GLY A 120 -7.69 -4.37 -0.23
CA GLY A 120 -7.15 -5.72 -0.24
C GLY A 120 -6.34 -6.04 1.00
N ILE A 121 -5.43 -5.14 1.40
CA ILE A 121 -4.66 -5.26 2.65
C ILE A 121 -5.60 -5.28 3.86
N SER A 122 -6.54 -4.35 3.88
CA SER A 122 -7.50 -4.19 4.98
C SER A 122 -8.33 -5.46 5.19
N VAL A 123 -8.85 -6.05 4.11
CA VAL A 123 -9.60 -7.31 4.14
C VAL A 123 -8.69 -8.47 4.54
N ALA A 124 -7.47 -8.58 3.99
CA ALA A 124 -6.54 -9.65 4.33
C ALA A 124 -6.18 -9.64 5.83
N LEU A 125 -5.86 -8.47 6.38
CA LEU A 125 -5.54 -8.30 7.79
C LEU A 125 -6.76 -8.60 8.69
N THR A 126 -7.96 -8.18 8.28
CA THR A 126 -9.22 -8.50 8.96
C THR A 126 -9.45 -10.01 9.03
N LEU A 127 -9.31 -10.70 7.90
CA LEU A 127 -9.48 -12.15 7.83
C LEU A 127 -8.43 -12.89 8.67
N PHE A 128 -7.19 -12.40 8.67
CA PHE A 128 -6.12 -12.93 9.50
C PHE A 128 -6.44 -12.78 10.99
N PHE A 129 -6.89 -11.59 11.41
CA PHE A 129 -7.32 -11.33 12.78
C PHE A 129 -8.47 -12.26 13.19
N LEU A 130 -9.50 -12.41 12.36
CA LEU A 130 -10.63 -13.32 12.62
C LEU A 130 -10.17 -14.78 12.75
N ALA A 131 -9.19 -15.18 11.94
CA ALA A 131 -8.60 -16.51 12.02
C ALA A 131 -7.88 -16.72 13.35
N CYS A 132 -6.97 -15.82 13.73
CA CYS A 132 -6.28 -15.83 15.03
C CYS A 132 -7.29 -15.88 16.18
N TRP A 133 -8.34 -15.07 16.10
CA TRP A 133 -9.40 -15.03 17.10
C TRP A 133 -10.14 -16.37 17.22
N GLY A 134 -10.46 -17.01 16.09
CA GLY A 134 -11.05 -18.36 16.05
C GLY A 134 -10.14 -19.44 16.65
N TYR A 135 -8.81 -19.32 16.51
CA TYR A 135 -7.86 -20.23 17.15
C TYR A 135 -7.69 -19.99 18.65
N LEU A 136 -7.67 -18.73 19.09
CA LEU A 136 -7.46 -18.35 20.49
C LEU A 136 -8.68 -18.67 21.37
N ARG A 137 -9.90 -18.58 20.84
CA ARG A 137 -11.13 -18.76 21.65
C ARG A 137 -11.34 -20.17 22.19
N LEU A 138 -11.00 -21.21 21.41
CA LEU A 138 -11.34 -22.60 21.76
C LEU A 138 -10.58 -23.16 22.99
N PRO A 139 -9.25 -22.99 23.12
CA PRO A 139 -8.50 -23.56 24.23
C PRO A 139 -8.36 -22.61 25.43
N LEU A 140 -8.07 -21.32 25.20
CA LEU A 140 -7.69 -20.40 26.28
C LEU A 140 -8.90 -19.89 27.08
N PHE A 141 -10.02 -19.64 26.43
CA PHE A 141 -11.13 -18.93 27.06
C PHE A 141 -12.27 -19.82 27.57
N ARG A 142 -12.06 -21.14 27.57
CA ARG A 142 -12.97 -22.12 28.19
C ARG A 142 -12.91 -22.05 29.72
N HIS A 143 -11.78 -21.62 30.27
CA HIS A 143 -11.61 -21.43 31.71
C HIS A 143 -12.21 -20.09 32.18
N ARG A 144 -13.02 -20.14 33.24
CA ARG A 144 -13.82 -19.01 33.76
C ARG A 144 -12.96 -17.79 34.15
N THR A 145 -11.75 -18.00 34.64
CA THR A 145 -10.77 -16.97 34.99
C THR A 145 -10.19 -16.25 33.78
N LEU A 146 -9.87 -16.98 32.71
CA LEU A 146 -9.32 -16.39 31.48
C LEU A 146 -10.40 -15.62 30.69
N ARG A 147 -11.69 -15.88 30.95
CA ARG A 147 -12.79 -15.17 30.32
C ARG A 147 -12.78 -13.66 30.61
N LEU A 148 -12.27 -13.23 31.77
CA LEU A 148 -12.13 -11.80 32.12
C LEU A 148 -11.12 -11.05 31.22
N PHE A 149 -10.15 -11.76 30.62
CA PHE A 149 -9.14 -11.16 29.76
C PHE A 149 -9.59 -11.02 28.29
N HIS A 150 -10.80 -11.48 27.93
CA HIS A 150 -11.35 -11.30 26.58
C HIS A 150 -11.33 -9.86 26.04
N PRO A 151 -11.83 -8.84 26.77
CA PRO A 151 -11.82 -7.48 26.27
C PRO A 151 -10.40 -6.97 26.06
N ILE A 152 -9.47 -7.32 26.95
CA ILE A 152 -8.06 -6.96 26.82
C ILE A 152 -7.46 -7.62 25.58
N ALA A 153 -7.65 -8.92 25.39
CA ALA A 153 -7.16 -9.63 24.20
C ALA A 153 -7.77 -9.09 22.89
N ALA A 154 -9.05 -8.73 22.90
CA ALA A 154 -9.72 -8.11 21.75
C ALA A 154 -9.13 -6.73 21.44
N LEU A 155 -8.91 -5.91 22.47
CA LEU A 155 -8.33 -4.58 22.33
C LEU A 155 -6.87 -4.65 21.85
N THR A 156 -6.04 -5.52 22.45
CA THR A 156 -4.65 -5.73 22.01
C THR A 156 -4.60 -6.21 20.58
N GLY A 157 -5.47 -7.13 20.19
CA GLY A 157 -5.54 -7.61 18.82
C GLY A 157 -6.04 -6.57 17.82
N ALA A 158 -6.98 -5.71 18.22
CA ALA A 158 -7.39 -4.55 17.43
C ALA A 158 -6.24 -3.55 17.25
N MET A 159 -5.51 -3.25 18.32
CA MET A 159 -4.35 -2.35 18.28
C MET A 159 -3.23 -2.91 17.40
N ALA A 160 -2.96 -4.22 17.48
CA ALA A 160 -2.01 -4.88 16.61
C ALA A 160 -2.46 -4.87 15.13
N LEU A 161 -3.76 -5.02 14.88
CA LEU A 161 -4.35 -4.94 13.54
C LEU A 161 -4.20 -3.53 12.96
N THR A 162 -4.52 -2.49 13.74
CA THR A 162 -4.36 -1.10 13.33
C THR A 162 -2.90 -0.75 13.09
N LEU A 163 -1.98 -1.21 13.95
CA LEU A 163 -0.54 -0.99 13.77
C LEU A 163 -0.02 -1.69 12.52
N ALA A 164 -0.39 -2.94 12.29
CA ALA A 164 -0.02 -3.68 11.08
C ALA A 164 -0.53 -2.99 9.81
N TRP A 165 -1.77 -2.51 9.83
CA TRP A 165 -2.32 -1.71 8.74
C TRP A 165 -1.54 -0.39 8.54
N ALA A 166 -1.27 0.35 9.61
CA ALA A 166 -0.54 1.62 9.52
C ALA A 166 0.86 1.45 8.94
N VAL A 167 1.61 0.45 9.41
CA VAL A 167 2.97 0.16 8.92
C VAL A 167 2.93 -0.31 7.45
N THR A 168 1.95 -1.13 7.07
CA THR A 168 1.91 -1.66 5.69
C THR A 168 1.43 -0.63 4.68
N VAL A 169 0.48 0.23 5.04
CA VAL A 169 -0.15 1.19 4.13
C VAL A 169 0.54 2.55 4.19
N LEU A 170 0.71 3.11 5.39
CA LEU A 170 1.19 4.48 5.58
C LEU A 170 2.71 4.55 5.48
N ASP A 171 3.42 3.76 6.30
CA ASP A 171 4.90 3.77 6.27
C ASP A 171 5.41 3.23 4.92
N GLY A 172 4.69 2.28 4.32
CA GLY A 172 4.97 1.79 2.96
C GLY A 172 4.87 2.89 1.90
N ALA A 173 3.86 3.75 1.97
CA ALA A 173 3.70 4.88 1.07
C ALA A 173 4.76 5.97 1.28
N GLY A 174 5.04 6.32 2.55
CA GLY A 174 6.09 7.28 2.90
C GLY A 174 7.47 6.80 2.46
N ALA A 175 7.81 5.53 2.71
CA ALA A 175 9.08 4.95 2.29
C ALA A 175 9.24 4.92 0.75
N ALA A 176 8.14 4.73 0.01
CA ALA A 176 8.14 4.83 -1.45
C ALA A 176 8.36 6.28 -1.93
N GLY A 177 7.79 7.27 -1.24
CA GLY A 177 8.06 8.69 -1.49
C GLY A 177 9.53 9.04 -1.22
N ASP A 178 10.08 8.62 -0.09
CA ASP A 178 11.49 8.82 0.26
C ASP A 178 12.42 8.17 -0.77
N ASP A 179 12.07 6.97 -1.25
CA ASP A 179 12.82 6.31 -2.30
C ASP A 179 12.77 7.07 -3.62
N ALA A 180 11.58 7.57 -4.00
CA ALA A 180 11.43 8.41 -5.18
C ALA A 180 12.27 9.68 -5.10
N VAL A 181 12.31 10.36 -3.96
CA VAL A 181 13.20 11.52 -3.73
C VAL A 181 14.68 11.13 -3.86
N ARG A 182 15.09 9.97 -3.30
CA ARG A 182 16.46 9.47 -3.46
C ARG A 182 16.79 9.17 -4.91
N GLN A 183 15.88 8.53 -5.65
CA GLN A 183 16.06 8.25 -7.08
C GLN A 183 16.22 9.56 -7.87
N TRP A 184 15.36 10.55 -7.61
CA TRP A 184 15.46 11.86 -8.23
C TRP A 184 16.80 12.55 -7.96
N ARG A 185 17.21 12.61 -6.69
CA ARG A 185 18.50 13.21 -6.29
C ARG A 185 19.70 12.45 -6.86
N SER A 186 19.55 11.17 -7.19
CA SER A 186 20.55 10.39 -7.92
C SER A 186 20.59 10.68 -9.43
N GLY A 187 19.74 11.59 -9.91
CA GLY A 187 19.61 11.96 -11.33
C GLY A 187 18.80 10.97 -12.15
N ARG A 188 17.89 10.21 -11.52
CA ARG A 188 17.01 9.25 -12.19
C ARG A 188 15.55 9.55 -11.94
N VAL A 189 14.72 9.40 -12.96
CA VAL A 189 13.26 9.50 -12.84
C VAL A 189 12.77 8.38 -11.91
N PRO A 190 11.95 8.69 -10.89
CA PRO A 190 11.46 7.69 -9.94
C PRO A 190 10.64 6.57 -10.58
N ASP A 191 10.66 5.40 -9.93
CA ASP A 191 9.79 4.27 -10.25
C ASP A 191 8.30 4.61 -10.15
N HIS A 192 7.48 3.87 -10.90
CA HIS A 192 6.04 4.07 -10.92
C HIS A 192 5.37 3.84 -9.56
N TYR A 193 4.63 4.84 -9.08
CA TYR A 193 3.82 4.76 -7.87
C TYR A 193 2.36 5.13 -8.14
N TYR A 194 1.55 4.14 -8.55
CA TYR A 194 0.11 4.32 -8.80
C TYR A 194 -0.23 5.60 -9.59
N GLY A 195 0.52 5.86 -10.67
CA GLY A 195 0.33 7.05 -11.51
C GLY A 195 0.82 8.39 -10.92
N ALA A 196 1.10 8.48 -9.62
CA ALA A 196 1.60 9.68 -8.96
C ALA A 196 3.12 9.82 -9.10
N ASN A 197 3.60 9.95 -10.34
CA ASN A 197 5.03 10.04 -10.62
C ASN A 197 5.43 11.49 -10.87
N PRO A 198 6.46 12.01 -10.18
CA PRO A 198 7.01 13.30 -10.53
C PRO A 198 7.64 13.19 -11.93
N ARG A 199 7.29 14.12 -12.81
CA ARG A 199 7.86 14.22 -14.16
C ARG A 199 8.89 15.35 -14.19
N PRO A 200 10.08 15.13 -14.79
CA PRO A 200 11.09 16.17 -14.92
C PRO A 200 10.63 17.20 -15.94
N VAL A 201 10.62 18.48 -15.55
CA VAL A 201 10.19 19.58 -16.39
C VAL A 201 11.11 20.79 -16.31
N CYS A 202 11.20 21.49 -17.43
CA CYS A 202 11.79 22.81 -17.56
C CYS A 202 10.68 23.85 -17.59
N VAL A 203 10.86 24.91 -16.80
CA VAL A 203 9.83 25.94 -16.62
C VAL A 203 10.40 27.28 -17.05
N THR A 204 9.75 27.93 -18.00
CA THR A 204 10.11 29.29 -18.44
C THR A 204 8.93 30.23 -18.21
N PRO A 205 9.13 31.38 -17.55
CA PRO A 205 8.05 32.36 -17.38
C PRO A 205 7.61 32.93 -18.74
N ILE A 206 6.30 33.17 -18.90
CA ILE A 206 5.75 33.80 -20.11
C ILE A 206 5.87 35.33 -20.03
N GLY A 207 5.93 35.89 -18.82
CA GLY A 207 6.12 37.32 -18.55
C GLY A 207 7.37 37.61 -17.71
N SER A 208 7.37 38.74 -16.99
CA SER A 208 8.46 39.08 -16.06
C SER A 208 8.50 38.09 -14.89
N LEU A 209 9.70 37.63 -14.52
CA LEU A 209 9.90 36.72 -13.38
C LEU A 209 9.45 37.36 -12.06
N ASP A 210 9.60 38.70 -11.95
CA ASP A 210 9.29 39.46 -10.74
C ASP A 210 7.78 39.64 -10.49
N GLU A 211 6.95 39.38 -11.51
CA GLU A 211 5.49 39.50 -11.43
C GLU A 211 4.80 38.17 -11.07
N LEU A 212 5.56 37.06 -11.06
CA LEU A 212 5.01 35.75 -10.74
C LEU A 212 4.73 35.63 -9.23
N PRO A 213 3.52 35.17 -8.83
CA PRO A 213 3.19 34.92 -7.43
C PRO A 213 3.88 33.63 -6.97
N LEU A 214 5.16 33.73 -6.62
CA LEU A 214 5.97 32.59 -6.16
C LEU A 214 5.93 32.40 -4.63
N TYR A 215 5.15 33.19 -3.89
CA TYR A 215 4.94 33.08 -2.44
C TYR A 215 6.22 32.89 -1.59
N GLY A 216 7.32 33.55 -1.97
CA GLY A 216 8.61 33.47 -1.27
C GLY A 216 9.59 32.44 -1.85
N HIS A 217 9.16 31.64 -2.82
CA HIS A 217 10.03 30.75 -3.60
C HIS A 217 10.70 31.50 -4.75
N ARG A 218 11.83 30.97 -5.23
CA ARG A 218 12.54 31.47 -6.42
C ARG A 218 12.43 30.43 -7.52
N LEU A 219 12.07 30.89 -8.72
CA LEU A 219 12.04 30.05 -9.92
C LEU A 219 13.31 30.34 -10.75
N ASP A 220 14.14 29.33 -10.96
CA ASP A 220 15.30 29.37 -11.86
C ASP A 220 14.96 28.64 -13.17
N PRO A 221 14.83 29.36 -14.31
CA PRO A 221 14.54 28.75 -15.60
C PRO A 221 15.60 27.75 -16.11
N LYS A 222 16.79 27.72 -15.52
CA LYS A 222 17.87 26.78 -15.89
C LYS A 222 17.77 25.45 -15.13
N GLN A 223 16.97 25.39 -14.07
CA GLN A 223 16.82 24.23 -13.22
C GLN A 223 15.71 23.30 -13.72
N VAL A 224 15.92 21.99 -13.55
CA VAL A 224 14.88 20.97 -13.78
C VAL A 224 14.08 20.77 -12.50
N TYR A 225 12.76 20.97 -12.60
CA TYR A 225 11.81 20.77 -11.52
C TYR A 225 11.10 19.43 -11.66
N GLY A 226 10.57 18.91 -10.56
CA GLY A 226 9.58 17.85 -10.58
C GLY A 226 8.18 18.42 -10.66
N THR A 227 7.28 17.81 -11.43
CA THR A 227 5.86 18.15 -11.38
C THR A 227 4.99 16.91 -11.36
N PHE A 228 3.88 17.00 -10.63
CA PHE A 228 2.83 15.98 -10.61
C PHE A 228 1.70 16.30 -11.59
N GLY A 229 1.87 17.30 -12.47
CA GLY A 229 0.86 17.72 -13.45
C GLY A 229 0.22 19.06 -13.13
N VAL A 230 -0.95 19.31 -13.72
CA VAL A 230 -1.70 20.56 -13.57
C VAL A 230 -3.05 20.26 -12.95
N VAL A 231 -3.33 20.84 -11.78
CA VAL A 231 -4.61 20.68 -11.08
C VAL A 231 -5.15 22.06 -10.70
N GLY A 232 -6.42 22.31 -11.00
CA GLY A 232 -7.07 23.60 -10.67
C GLY A 232 -6.41 24.82 -11.32
N GLY A 233 -5.78 24.63 -12.49
CA GLY A 233 -5.06 25.70 -13.20
C GLY A 233 -3.67 26.03 -12.62
N GLN A 234 -3.22 25.31 -11.61
CA GLN A 234 -1.90 25.44 -11.00
C GLN A 234 -1.02 24.25 -11.40
N VAL A 235 0.25 24.51 -11.71
CA VAL A 235 1.29 23.50 -11.78
C VAL A 235 2.06 23.52 -10.46
N THR A 236 2.02 22.41 -9.72
CA THR A 236 2.88 22.27 -8.53
C THR A 236 4.26 21.84 -8.98
N LEU A 237 5.25 22.67 -8.67
CA LEU A 237 6.66 22.44 -8.96
C LEU A 237 7.36 22.04 -7.67
N TRP A 238 8.11 20.94 -7.73
CA TRP A 238 8.98 20.49 -6.67
C TRP A 238 10.43 20.83 -7.01
N ASP A 239 11.07 21.57 -6.11
CA ASP A 239 12.46 21.97 -6.21
C ASP A 239 13.37 20.92 -5.54
N PRO A 240 14.24 20.23 -6.31
CA PRO A 240 15.14 19.24 -5.73
C PRO A 240 16.22 19.82 -4.78
N GLU A 241 16.54 21.11 -4.88
CA GLU A 241 17.56 21.76 -4.05
C GLU A 241 17.01 22.12 -2.67
N SER A 242 15.87 22.85 -2.61
CA SER A 242 15.20 23.14 -1.33
C SER A 242 14.47 21.93 -0.75
N GLY A 243 14.00 21.03 -1.62
CA GLY A 243 13.13 19.91 -1.24
C GLY A 243 11.67 20.30 -1.05
N ASP A 244 11.32 21.57 -1.29
CA ASP A 244 9.98 22.11 -1.15
C ASP A 244 9.22 22.08 -2.48
N ALA A 245 7.89 22.06 -2.39
CA ALA A 245 7.01 22.23 -3.53
C ALA A 245 6.23 23.54 -3.42
N PHE A 246 5.98 24.17 -4.57
CA PHE A 246 5.23 25.42 -4.66
C PHE A 246 4.34 25.43 -5.91
N PRO A 247 3.10 25.96 -5.79
CA PRO A 247 2.19 26.10 -6.91
C PRO A 247 2.57 27.32 -7.76
N VAL A 248 2.47 27.17 -9.07
CA VAL A 248 2.62 28.26 -10.04
C VAL A 248 1.44 28.25 -11.01
N PRO A 249 0.86 29.41 -11.37
CA PRO A 249 -0.22 29.45 -12.36
C PRO A 249 0.24 28.89 -13.71
N SER A 250 -0.50 27.92 -14.23
CA SER A 250 -0.16 27.21 -15.48
C SER A 250 -0.20 28.09 -16.73
N ASP A 251 -0.92 29.22 -16.67
CA ASP A 251 -1.02 30.24 -17.71
C ASP A 251 0.12 31.27 -17.66
N ALA A 252 0.86 31.34 -16.54
CA ALA A 252 1.99 32.25 -16.35
C ALA A 252 3.34 31.63 -16.72
N VAL A 253 3.40 30.30 -16.89
CA VAL A 253 4.63 29.58 -17.21
C VAL A 253 4.47 28.59 -18.36
N ARG A 254 5.53 28.45 -19.15
CA ARG A 254 5.66 27.39 -20.15
C ARG A 254 6.38 26.21 -19.52
N VAL A 255 5.68 25.09 -19.41
CA VAL A 255 6.21 23.83 -18.88
C VAL A 255 6.59 22.91 -20.05
N LEU A 256 7.86 22.51 -20.13
CA LEU A 256 8.39 21.63 -21.16
C LEU A 256 8.95 20.36 -20.50
N SER A 257 8.76 19.19 -21.10
CA SER A 257 9.35 17.95 -20.59
C SER A 257 10.89 18.04 -20.62
N ALA A 258 11.53 17.70 -19.49
CA ALA A 258 12.98 17.61 -19.39
C ALA A 258 13.42 16.15 -19.55
N GLY A 259 13.68 15.74 -20.79
CA GLY A 259 14.07 14.37 -21.14
C GLY A 259 12.87 13.46 -21.43
N GLU A 260 13.11 12.14 -21.39
CA GLU A 260 12.13 11.11 -21.77
C GLU A 260 11.00 10.96 -20.74
N GLY A 261 11.26 11.27 -19.47
CA GLY A 261 10.26 11.21 -18.40
C GLY A 261 9.82 9.79 -18.00
N GLU A 262 10.44 8.76 -18.55
CA GLU A 262 10.20 7.35 -18.22
C GLU A 262 10.94 6.94 -16.94
N PRO A 263 10.38 6.04 -16.10
CA PRO A 263 11.02 5.57 -14.89
C PRO A 263 12.43 5.00 -15.14
N GLY A 264 13.36 5.37 -14.26
CA GLY A 264 14.77 4.97 -14.36
C GLY A 264 15.56 5.72 -15.43
N ALA A 265 14.92 6.53 -16.30
CA ALA A 265 15.63 7.38 -17.25
C ALA A 265 16.46 8.46 -16.53
N ALA A 266 17.53 8.90 -17.17
CA ALA A 266 18.38 9.95 -16.62
C ALA A 266 17.69 11.32 -16.69
N ILE A 267 17.65 12.04 -15.57
CA ILE A 267 17.17 13.41 -15.51
C ILE A 267 18.27 14.33 -16.05
N PRO A 268 17.97 15.23 -17.01
CA PRO A 268 18.93 16.21 -17.48
C PRO A 268 19.44 17.09 -16.33
N ARG A 269 20.73 17.46 -16.37
CA ARG A 269 21.35 18.31 -15.32
C ARG A 269 20.86 19.76 -15.31
N GLY A 270 20.11 20.17 -16.31
CA GLY A 270 19.62 21.53 -16.46
C GLY A 270 18.82 21.68 -17.75
N CYS A 271 18.07 22.77 -17.80
CA CYS A 271 17.27 23.14 -18.96
C CYS A 271 18.14 23.78 -20.02
N ARG A 272 18.06 23.28 -21.25
CA ARG A 272 18.68 23.93 -22.40
C ARG A 272 17.78 25.08 -22.83
N SER A 273 18.35 26.28 -22.82
CA SER A 273 17.75 27.50 -23.39
C SER A 273 17.59 27.38 -24.90
#